data_AF-A0A975F499-F1
#
_entry.id   AF-A0A975F499-F1
#
_cell.length_a   1.000
_cell.length_b   1.000
_cell.length_c   1.000
_cell.angle_alpha   90.00
_cell.angle_beta   90.00
_cell.angle_gamma   90.00
#
_symmetry.space_group_name_H-M   'P 1'
#
loop_
_entity.id
_entity.type
_entity.pdbx_description
1 polymer ?
#
loop_
_entity_poly.entity_id
_entity_poly.type
_entity_poly.pdbx_seq_one_letter_code
_entity_poly.pdbx_strand_id
1 'polypeptide(L)'
;MDWNEIDSLPCKINGGLLSYEDAVWKLLTDVYKNPHRFTGRYLGEDTKSDFVINIQPKIKKLIARYNPDTCPFSAYFTNYVSNAFYSWQRSRIKESYGMEVLDSSSIQLYEDSCIKYAEQEYSGLYEAASPAQTYSAEKPAKLTKISQGKYNPNKIDEAFQLKKINMPLRDLPPSGDLSSTKYAAGGNKLLLKWPQKSFNQKKMMIIALKACYYIHDTQLPELSAVCGCTQDFLEEKLSLLRDSLYKKAEIRENFIRRRDNAYFFHKKYAIEIQKLENGSPLQKEAYKKYLHHTACWKLKNRMLRNNRYKVCPSNKMIADMIGISERQVSYYIAAAKYGCDSLTDIVKRRGRG
;
A
#
# COMPACT_ATOMS: atom_id res chain seq x y z
N MET A 1 -26.11 -14.46 -36.63
CA MET A 1 -25.45 -13.94 -37.85
C MET A 1 -24.50 -15.00 -38.38
N ASP A 2 -24.32 -15.08 -39.70
CA ASP A 2 -23.24 -15.89 -40.29
C ASP A 2 -21.93 -15.08 -40.33
N TRP A 3 -20.78 -15.75 -40.40
CA TRP A 3 -19.47 -15.11 -40.47
C TRP A 3 -19.34 -14.18 -41.68
N ASN A 4 -19.88 -14.60 -42.83
CA ASN A 4 -19.93 -13.79 -44.04
C ASN A 4 -20.75 -12.50 -43.87
N GLU A 5 -21.83 -12.57 -43.08
CA GLU A 5 -22.67 -11.41 -42.80
C GLU A 5 -21.95 -10.44 -41.87
N ILE A 6 -21.21 -10.93 -40.87
CA ILE A 6 -20.35 -10.13 -39.99
C ILE A 6 -19.25 -9.45 -40.80
N ASP A 7 -18.56 -10.18 -41.67
CA ASP A 7 -17.48 -9.65 -42.51
C ASP A 7 -17.94 -8.56 -43.48
N SER A 8 -19.21 -8.60 -43.91
CA SER A 8 -19.78 -7.58 -44.78
C SER A 8 -20.14 -6.26 -44.08
N LEU A 9 -20.19 -6.23 -42.73
CA LEU A 9 -20.67 -5.06 -41.97
C LEU A 9 -19.81 -3.79 -42.18
N PRO A 10 -18.47 -3.83 -42.10
CA PRO A 10 -17.66 -2.63 -42.34
C PRO A 10 -17.88 -2.03 -43.73
N CYS A 11 -18.01 -2.87 -44.76
CA CYS A 11 -18.29 -2.44 -46.12
C CYS A 11 -19.68 -1.80 -46.26
N LYS A 12 -20.70 -2.36 -45.61
CA LYS A 12 -22.07 -1.81 -45.60
C LYS A 12 -22.16 -0.46 -44.88
N ILE A 13 -21.36 -0.27 -43.84
CA ILE A 13 -21.27 1.01 -43.11
C ILE A 13 -20.57 2.06 -43.99
N ASN A 14 -19.42 1.71 -44.58
CA ASN A 14 -18.68 2.63 -45.46
C ASN A 14 -19.45 3.00 -46.72
N GLY A 15 -20.28 2.08 -47.24
CA GLY A 15 -21.18 2.33 -48.37
C GLY A 15 -22.47 3.07 -48.02
N GLY A 16 -22.67 3.49 -46.75
CA GLY A 16 -23.87 4.22 -46.31
C GLY A 16 -25.16 3.40 -46.29
N LEU A 17 -25.09 2.10 -46.54
CA LEU A 17 -26.23 1.17 -46.57
C LEU A 17 -26.73 0.80 -45.17
N LEU A 18 -25.92 1.02 -44.14
CA LEU A 18 -26.24 0.68 -42.76
C LEU A 18 -25.73 1.77 -41.82
N SER A 19 -26.61 2.26 -40.94
CA SER A 19 -26.21 3.18 -39.88
C SER A 19 -25.22 2.49 -38.94
N TYR A 20 -24.30 3.29 -38.40
CA TYR A 20 -23.32 2.84 -37.43
C TYR A 20 -23.99 2.24 -36.18
N GLU A 21 -25.12 2.81 -35.76
CA GLU A 21 -25.84 2.36 -34.57
C GLU A 21 -26.53 1.02 -34.82
N ASP A 22 -27.13 0.84 -36.00
CA ASP A 22 -27.77 -0.41 -36.39
C ASP A 22 -26.76 -1.56 -36.49
N ALA A 23 -25.56 -1.27 -36.99
CA ALA A 23 -24.47 -2.25 -37.04
C ALA A 23 -24.02 -2.67 -35.64
N VAL A 24 -23.90 -1.72 -34.72
CA VAL A 24 -23.56 -2.01 -33.31
C VAL A 24 -24.65 -2.86 -32.65
N TRP A 25 -25.93 -2.52 -32.85
CA TRP A 25 -27.05 -3.30 -32.30
C TRP A 25 -27.12 -4.71 -32.87
N LYS A 26 -26.87 -4.87 -34.17
CA LYS A 26 -26.79 -6.18 -34.82
C LYS A 26 -25.68 -7.05 -34.20
N LEU A 27 -24.49 -6.49 -34.03
CA LEU A 27 -23.37 -7.19 -33.40
C LEU A 27 -23.64 -7.54 -31.94
N LEU A 28 -24.19 -6.61 -31.15
CA LEU A 28 -24.55 -6.86 -29.75
C LEU A 28 -25.62 -7.94 -29.63
N THR A 29 -26.60 -7.94 -30.52
CA THR A 29 -27.65 -8.96 -30.55
C THR A 29 -27.06 -10.34 -30.82
N ASP A 30 -26.07 -10.44 -31.73
CA ASP A 30 -25.40 -11.72 -32.00
C ASP A 30 -24.54 -12.18 -30.83
N VAL A 31 -23.84 -11.26 -30.15
CA VAL A 31 -23.10 -11.55 -28.91
C VAL A 31 -24.02 -12.02 -27.78
N TYR A 32 -25.21 -11.42 -27.64
CA TYR A 32 -26.20 -11.81 -26.63
C TYR A 32 -26.82 -13.18 -26.92
N LYS A 33 -27.22 -13.43 -28.17
CA LYS A 33 -27.85 -14.70 -28.57
C LYS A 33 -26.86 -15.86 -28.61
N ASN A 34 -25.64 -15.61 -29.08
CA ASN A 34 -24.61 -16.63 -29.34
C ASN A 34 -23.30 -16.38 -28.57
N PRO A 35 -23.31 -16.20 -27.23
CA PRO A 35 -22.12 -15.81 -26.48
C PRO A 35 -21.00 -16.87 -26.52
N HIS A 36 -21.37 -18.14 -26.71
CA HIS A 36 -20.42 -19.26 -26.81
C HIS A 36 -19.49 -19.14 -28.01
N ARG A 37 -19.94 -18.51 -29.12
CA ARG A 37 -19.11 -18.27 -30.31
C ARG A 37 -17.93 -17.34 -30.02
N PHE A 38 -18.09 -16.44 -29.06
CA PHE A 38 -17.09 -15.42 -28.75
C PHE A 38 -16.31 -15.72 -27.47
N THR A 39 -16.94 -16.37 -26.50
CA THR A 39 -16.36 -16.59 -25.17
C THR A 39 -15.90 -18.03 -24.95
N GLY A 40 -16.30 -18.96 -25.83
CA GLY A 40 -16.08 -20.39 -25.64
C GLY A 40 -16.87 -20.98 -24.47
N ARG A 41 -17.87 -20.26 -23.94
CA ARG A 41 -18.66 -20.66 -22.77
C ARG A 41 -20.14 -20.34 -22.94
N TYR A 42 -20.98 -21.14 -22.28
CA TYR A 42 -22.36 -20.77 -22.05
C TYR A 42 -22.43 -19.77 -20.89
N LEU A 43 -23.21 -18.71 -21.07
CA LEU A 43 -23.46 -17.68 -20.06
C LEU A 43 -24.92 -17.76 -19.62
N GLY A 44 -25.21 -17.51 -18.34
CA GLY A 44 -26.58 -17.31 -17.85
C GLY A 44 -27.16 -15.98 -18.33
N GLU A 45 -28.49 -15.82 -18.32
CA GLU A 45 -29.18 -14.63 -18.85
C GLU A 45 -28.69 -13.32 -18.22
N ASP A 46 -28.59 -13.26 -16.89
CA ASP A 46 -28.08 -12.08 -16.19
C ASP A 46 -26.64 -11.74 -16.60
N THR A 47 -25.80 -12.78 -16.74
CA THR A 47 -24.39 -12.61 -17.14
C THR A 47 -24.27 -12.11 -18.57
N LYS A 48 -25.16 -12.53 -19.48
CA LYS A 48 -25.21 -12.03 -20.85
C LYS A 48 -25.57 -10.55 -20.87
N SER A 49 -26.62 -10.17 -20.14
CA SER A 49 -27.10 -8.79 -20.07
C SER A 49 -26.01 -7.85 -19.55
N ASP A 50 -25.38 -8.20 -18.42
CA ASP A 50 -24.28 -7.39 -17.85
C ASP A 50 -23.10 -7.26 -18.81
N PHE A 51 -22.73 -8.35 -19.49
CA PHE A 51 -21.60 -8.33 -20.42
C PHE A 51 -21.88 -7.45 -21.64
N VAL A 52 -23.10 -7.53 -22.18
CA VAL A 52 -23.53 -6.72 -23.32
C VAL A 52 -23.51 -5.23 -22.97
N ILE A 53 -24.00 -4.85 -21.78
CA ILE A 53 -23.92 -3.47 -21.27
C ILE A 53 -22.45 -3.02 -21.17
N ASN A 54 -21.56 -3.89 -20.70
CA ASN A 54 -20.13 -3.54 -20.57
C ASN A 54 -19.43 -3.31 -21.92
N ILE A 55 -19.79 -4.07 -22.95
CA ILE A 55 -19.09 -4.07 -24.24
C ILE A 55 -19.70 -3.09 -25.25
N GLN A 56 -20.98 -2.74 -25.12
CA GLN A 56 -21.69 -1.79 -26.00
C GLN A 56 -20.89 -0.49 -26.31
N PRO A 57 -20.35 0.27 -25.33
CA PRO A 57 -19.60 1.49 -25.63
C PRO A 57 -18.27 1.24 -26.36
N LYS A 58 -17.79 -0.01 -26.37
CA LYS A 58 -16.50 -0.39 -26.95
C LYS A 58 -16.63 -0.85 -28.40
N ILE A 59 -17.74 -1.50 -28.77
CA ILE A 59 -17.97 -1.97 -30.15
C ILE A 59 -17.97 -0.81 -31.14
N LYS A 60 -18.53 0.35 -30.76
CA LYS A 60 -18.49 1.54 -31.62
C LYS A 60 -17.06 1.94 -31.98
N LYS A 61 -16.15 1.93 -31.01
CA LYS A 61 -14.73 2.26 -31.25
C LYS A 61 -14.00 1.18 -32.02
N LEU A 62 -14.43 -0.07 -31.89
CA LEU A 62 -13.85 -1.21 -32.59
C LEU A 62 -14.08 -1.12 -34.10
N ILE A 63 -15.32 -0.87 -34.52
CA ILE A 63 -15.66 -0.75 -35.93
C ILE A 63 -14.84 0.37 -36.59
N ALA A 64 -14.65 1.51 -35.88
CA ALA A 64 -13.96 2.68 -36.42
C ALA A 64 -12.46 2.45 -36.61
N ARG A 65 -11.88 1.50 -35.88
CA ARG A 65 -10.44 1.18 -35.89
C ARG A 65 -10.12 -0.06 -36.71
N TYR A 66 -11.13 -0.71 -37.28
CA TYR A 66 -10.92 -1.90 -38.07
C TYR A 66 -10.18 -1.56 -39.37
N ASN A 67 -9.15 -2.34 -39.67
CA ASN A 67 -8.41 -2.26 -40.93
C ASN A 67 -8.64 -3.56 -41.74
N PRO A 68 -9.30 -3.48 -42.91
CA PRO A 68 -9.58 -4.66 -43.75
C PRO A 68 -8.32 -5.37 -44.27
N ASP A 69 -7.18 -4.69 -44.37
CA ASP A 69 -5.94 -5.25 -44.92
C ASP A 69 -5.27 -6.26 -43.97
N THR A 70 -5.69 -6.29 -42.69
CA THR A 70 -5.02 -7.09 -41.67
C THR A 70 -5.66 -8.46 -41.46
N CYS A 71 -6.98 -8.52 -41.35
CA CYS A 71 -7.73 -9.77 -41.17
C CYS A 71 -9.24 -9.57 -41.41
N PRO A 72 -10.02 -10.65 -41.61
CA PRO A 72 -11.48 -10.58 -41.65
C PRO A 72 -12.06 -9.95 -40.37
N PHE A 73 -13.13 -9.17 -40.53
CA PHE A 73 -13.77 -8.46 -39.43
C PHE A 73 -14.32 -9.43 -38.37
N SER A 74 -14.83 -10.58 -38.79
CA SER A 74 -15.28 -11.69 -37.95
C SER A 74 -14.20 -12.16 -36.99
N ALA A 75 -12.98 -12.39 -37.48
CA ALA A 75 -11.84 -12.81 -36.67
C ALA A 75 -11.39 -11.69 -35.70
N TYR A 76 -11.31 -10.45 -36.21
CA TYR A 76 -10.98 -9.27 -35.40
C TYR A 76 -11.98 -9.05 -34.26
N PHE A 77 -13.27 -9.07 -34.59
CA PHE A 77 -14.37 -8.89 -33.66
C PHE A 77 -14.40 -10.01 -32.62
N THR A 78 -14.26 -11.26 -33.04
CA THR A 78 -14.24 -12.41 -32.13
C THR A 78 -13.14 -12.27 -31.09
N ASN A 79 -11.90 -12.04 -31.52
CA ASN A 79 -10.77 -11.90 -30.62
C ASN A 79 -10.94 -10.72 -29.65
N TYR A 80 -11.47 -9.60 -30.13
CA TYR A 80 -11.76 -8.47 -29.25
C TYR A 80 -12.82 -8.79 -28.19
N VAL A 81 -13.94 -9.39 -28.59
CA VAL A 81 -15.04 -9.74 -27.68
C VAL A 81 -14.56 -10.77 -26.65
N SER A 82 -13.76 -11.78 -27.06
CA SER A 82 -13.14 -12.74 -26.15
C SER A 82 -12.28 -12.03 -25.09
N ASN A 83 -11.38 -11.14 -25.52
CA ASN A 83 -10.48 -10.43 -24.60
C ASN A 83 -11.24 -9.48 -23.67
N ALA A 84 -12.26 -8.79 -24.20
CA ALA A 84 -13.14 -7.94 -23.41
C ALA A 84 -13.87 -8.75 -22.34
N PHE A 85 -14.37 -9.94 -22.70
CA PHE A 85 -15.01 -10.87 -21.76
C PHE A 85 -14.06 -11.29 -20.64
N TYR A 86 -12.84 -11.76 -20.95
CA TYR A 86 -11.87 -12.16 -19.93
C TYR A 86 -11.45 -10.99 -19.03
N SER A 87 -11.32 -9.78 -19.59
CA SER A 87 -11.00 -8.57 -18.81
C SER A 87 -12.14 -8.19 -17.86
N TRP A 88 -13.38 -8.23 -18.35
CA TRP A 88 -14.59 -7.98 -17.56
C TRP A 88 -14.77 -9.04 -16.46
N GLN A 89 -14.60 -10.31 -16.78
CA GLN A 89 -14.70 -11.41 -15.81
C GLN A 89 -13.63 -11.29 -14.72
N ARG A 90 -12.38 -10.95 -15.07
CA ARG A 90 -11.33 -10.65 -14.08
C ARG A 90 -11.70 -9.49 -13.16
N SER A 91 -12.36 -8.46 -13.71
CA SER A 91 -12.81 -7.30 -12.94
C SER A 91 -13.94 -7.67 -11.98
N ARG A 92 -14.95 -8.43 -12.44
CA ARG A 92 -16.04 -8.94 -11.57
C ARG A 92 -15.54 -9.85 -10.47
N ILE A 93 -14.63 -10.77 -10.79
CA ILE A 93 -14.02 -11.66 -9.78
C ILE A 93 -13.24 -10.81 -8.77
N LYS A 94 -12.46 -9.82 -9.22
CA LYS A 94 -11.75 -8.90 -8.34
C LYS A 94 -12.70 -8.10 -7.46
N GLU A 95 -13.85 -7.69 -7.97
CA GLU A 95 -14.87 -6.94 -7.25
C GLU A 95 -15.64 -7.81 -6.27
N SER A 96 -16.00 -9.05 -6.63
CA SER A 96 -16.67 -9.98 -5.71
C SER A 96 -15.75 -10.39 -4.56
N TYR A 97 -14.48 -10.72 -4.86
CA TYR A 97 -13.48 -10.94 -3.81
C TYR A 97 -13.15 -9.64 -3.08
N GLY A 98 -13.22 -8.50 -3.75
CA GLY A 98 -13.06 -7.18 -3.13
C GLY A 98 -14.14 -6.94 -2.09
N MET A 99 -15.41 -7.18 -2.43
CA MET A 99 -16.56 -7.06 -1.54
C MET A 99 -16.53 -8.08 -0.42
N GLU A 100 -16.22 -9.34 -0.70
CA GLU A 100 -16.12 -10.38 0.32
C GLU A 100 -14.93 -10.17 1.26
N VAL A 101 -13.80 -9.70 0.72
CA VAL A 101 -12.67 -9.27 1.55
C VAL A 101 -13.00 -7.98 2.27
N LEU A 102 -13.76 -7.03 1.70
CA LEU A 102 -14.18 -5.82 2.41
C LEU A 102 -15.17 -6.15 3.53
N ASP A 103 -16.08 -7.09 3.34
CA ASP A 103 -17.03 -7.55 4.35
C ASP A 103 -16.31 -8.32 5.47
N SER A 104 -15.46 -9.28 5.11
CA SER A 104 -14.56 -9.97 6.04
C SER A 104 -13.56 -9.01 6.69
N SER A 105 -13.06 -7.99 5.96
CA SER A 105 -12.17 -6.95 6.49
C SER A 105 -12.94 -5.91 7.28
N SER A 106 -14.25 -5.74 7.15
CA SER A 106 -15.03 -4.82 7.99
C SER A 106 -15.25 -5.46 9.34
N ILE A 107 -15.62 -6.74 9.35
CA ILE A 107 -15.70 -7.58 10.54
C ILE A 107 -14.31 -7.69 11.19
N GLN A 108 -13.26 -7.90 10.39
CA GLN A 108 -11.91 -8.05 10.92
C GLN A 108 -11.17 -6.73 11.16
N LEU A 109 -11.56 -5.59 10.56
CA LEU A 109 -11.08 -4.26 10.95
C LEU A 109 -11.74 -3.83 12.24
N TYR A 110 -12.99 -4.23 12.48
CA TYR A 110 -13.61 -4.12 13.79
C TYR A 110 -12.84 -4.98 14.82
N GLU A 111 -12.59 -6.25 14.54
CA GLU A 111 -11.79 -7.12 15.43
C GLU A 111 -10.32 -6.68 15.58
N ASP A 112 -9.63 -6.33 14.50
CA ASP A 112 -8.26 -5.82 14.49
C ASP A 112 -8.19 -4.42 15.09
N SER A 113 -9.25 -3.60 15.04
CA SER A 113 -9.34 -2.35 15.81
C SER A 113 -9.44 -2.67 17.29
N CYS A 114 -10.32 -3.60 17.70
CA CYS A 114 -10.43 -4.07 19.08
C CYS A 114 -9.09 -4.65 19.59
N ILE A 115 -8.35 -5.40 18.76
CA ILE A 115 -7.02 -5.95 19.09
C ILE A 115 -5.94 -4.87 19.05
N LYS A 116 -5.97 -3.93 18.11
CA LYS A 116 -5.02 -2.81 18.02
C LYS A 116 -5.17 -1.87 19.21
N TYR A 117 -6.38 -1.61 19.69
CA TYR A 117 -6.60 -0.86 20.93
C TYR A 117 -6.12 -1.66 22.15
N ALA A 118 -6.31 -2.99 22.18
CA ALA A 118 -5.78 -3.84 23.25
C ALA A 118 -4.24 -3.97 23.26
N GLU A 119 -3.57 -4.07 22.10
CA GLU A 119 -2.12 -4.25 21.98
C GLU A 119 -1.34 -2.91 22.02
N GLN A 120 -1.90 -1.82 21.49
CA GLN A 120 -1.25 -0.50 21.52
C GLN A 120 -1.36 0.21 22.88
N GLU A 121 -2.28 -0.19 23.77
CA GLU A 121 -2.35 0.39 25.11
C GLU A 121 -1.32 -0.16 26.11
N TYR A 122 -0.75 -1.36 25.93
CA TYR A 122 0.04 -1.99 27.01
C TYR A 122 1.42 -2.58 26.66
N SER A 123 1.79 -2.86 25.40
CA SER A 123 3.05 -3.61 25.16
C SER A 123 4.33 -2.75 25.10
N GLY A 124 4.21 -1.43 24.88
CA GLY A 124 5.38 -0.55 24.68
C GLY A 124 5.94 0.08 25.95
N LEU A 125 5.31 -0.13 27.11
CA LEU A 125 5.67 0.54 28.37
C LEU A 125 6.41 -0.35 29.37
N TYR A 126 6.43 -1.68 29.19
CA TYR A 126 7.03 -2.61 30.16
C TYR A 126 8.41 -3.17 29.78
N GLU A 127 8.81 -3.14 28.50
CA GLU A 127 10.11 -3.70 28.10
C GLU A 127 11.32 -2.79 28.39
N ALA A 128 11.11 -1.56 28.86
CA ALA A 128 12.19 -0.65 29.29
C ALA A 128 12.45 -0.67 30.80
N ALA A 129 11.74 -1.50 31.57
CA ALA A 129 11.78 -1.51 33.04
C ALA A 129 12.23 -2.83 33.67
N SER A 130 13.06 -3.65 32.99
CA SER A 130 13.67 -4.82 33.62
C SER A 130 15.20 -4.76 33.51
N PRO A 131 15.94 -4.69 34.64
CA PRO A 131 17.40 -4.67 34.63
C PRO A 131 17.96 -6.04 34.25
N ALA A 132 19.11 -6.00 33.57
CA ALA A 132 19.92 -7.15 33.19
C ALA A 132 20.08 -8.16 34.34
N GLN A 133 19.60 -9.39 34.15
CA GLN A 133 20.08 -10.53 34.90
C GLN A 133 21.22 -11.20 34.12
N THR A 134 22.38 -11.12 34.74
CA THR A 134 23.60 -11.90 34.53
C THR A 134 23.32 -13.34 34.09
N TYR A 135 23.79 -13.70 32.89
CA TYR A 135 23.98 -15.09 32.52
C TYR A 135 25.25 -15.63 33.20
N SER A 136 25.09 -16.33 34.32
CA SER A 136 26.05 -17.36 34.72
C SER A 136 25.78 -18.63 33.91
N ALA A 137 26.85 -19.18 33.37
CA ALA A 137 26.84 -20.37 32.54
C ALA A 137 26.52 -21.62 33.38
N GLU A 138 25.55 -22.41 32.93
CA GLU A 138 25.49 -23.85 33.23
C GLU A 138 24.68 -24.58 32.13
N LYS A 139 25.28 -25.64 31.57
CA LYS A 139 24.70 -26.49 30.52
C LYS A 139 23.59 -27.37 31.11
N PRO A 140 22.46 -27.61 30.43
CA PRO A 140 21.57 -28.69 30.80
C PRO A 140 21.80 -29.94 29.96
N ALA A 141 21.80 -31.06 30.68
CA ALA A 141 21.82 -32.43 30.21
C ALA A 141 20.51 -32.85 29.52
N LYS A 142 20.58 -33.96 28.79
CA LYS A 142 19.48 -34.66 28.13
C LYS A 142 18.42 -35.14 29.13
N LEU A 143 17.13 -34.98 28.81
CA LEU A 143 16.09 -35.98 29.11
C LEU A 143 14.88 -35.89 28.16
N THR A 144 14.27 -37.05 28.02
CA THR A 144 13.36 -37.66 27.03
C THR A 144 11.92 -37.13 26.91
N LYS A 145 11.35 -37.33 25.71
CA LYS A 145 9.95 -37.61 25.24
C LYS A 145 8.84 -37.64 26.32
N ILE A 146 7.61 -37.13 26.10
CA ILE A 146 6.49 -37.73 25.29
C ILE A 146 5.34 -36.69 25.06
N SER A 147 4.53 -36.99 24.04
CA SER A 147 3.35 -36.38 23.40
C SER A 147 2.31 -35.55 24.18
N GLN A 148 1.71 -34.56 23.50
CA GLN A 148 0.34 -34.56 22.97
C GLN A 148 0.04 -33.25 22.20
N GLY A 149 -0.78 -33.35 21.15
CA GLY A 149 -0.92 -32.33 20.11
C GLY A 149 -1.53 -31.01 20.57
N LYS A 150 -0.75 -29.93 20.42
CA LYS A 150 -1.23 -28.56 20.32
C LYS A 150 -0.39 -27.82 19.28
N TYR A 151 -1.09 -27.10 18.40
CA TYR A 151 -0.51 -26.19 17.42
C TYR A 151 0.48 -25.24 18.10
N ASN A 152 1.76 -25.32 17.73
CA ASN A 152 2.83 -24.51 18.30
C ASN A 152 3.29 -23.47 17.26
N PRO A 153 3.00 -22.17 17.45
CA PRO A 153 3.35 -21.11 16.50
C PRO A 153 4.87 -20.90 16.33
N ASN A 154 5.71 -21.50 17.19
CA ASN A 154 7.17 -21.36 17.14
C ASN A 154 7.87 -22.28 16.12
N LYS A 155 7.14 -23.18 15.43
CA LYS A 155 7.72 -24.01 14.35
C LYS A 155 7.86 -23.31 13.00
N ILE A 156 7.37 -22.08 12.86
CA ILE A 156 7.50 -21.29 11.62
C ILE A 156 8.90 -20.69 11.49
N ASP A 157 9.61 -20.47 12.60
CA ASP A 157 10.95 -19.85 12.59
C ASP A 157 12.05 -20.81 12.13
N GLU A 158 11.92 -22.12 12.36
CA GLU A 158 12.89 -23.12 11.86
C GLU A 158 12.76 -23.39 10.36
N ALA A 159 11.55 -23.32 9.80
CA ALA A 159 11.34 -23.41 8.35
C ALA A 159 11.84 -22.16 7.59
N PHE A 160 12.09 -21.06 8.31
CA PHE A 160 12.64 -19.82 7.76
C PHE A 160 14.14 -19.89 7.47
N GLN A 161 14.87 -20.89 8.01
CA GLN A 161 16.32 -21.02 7.84
C GLN A 161 16.76 -21.98 6.73
N LEU A 162 15.87 -22.79 6.16
CA LEU A 162 16.25 -23.74 5.09
C LEU A 162 15.20 -23.81 3.98
N LYS A 163 15.12 -22.74 3.18
CA LYS A 163 14.92 -22.80 1.73
C LYS A 163 15.13 -21.41 1.16
N LYS A 164 16.17 -21.28 0.32
CA LYS A 164 16.33 -20.20 -0.66
C LYS A 164 15.04 -20.12 -1.48
N ILE A 165 14.07 -19.34 -1.03
CA ILE A 165 13.05 -18.81 -1.91
C ILE A 165 13.82 -17.80 -2.76
N ASN A 166 14.07 -18.18 -4.02
CA ASN A 166 14.56 -17.26 -5.04
C ASN A 166 13.62 -16.04 -5.05
N MET A 167 14.01 -14.99 -4.34
CA MET A 167 13.41 -13.68 -4.45
C MET A 167 13.75 -13.16 -5.85
N PRO A 168 12.78 -12.60 -6.60
CA PRO A 168 13.15 -11.79 -7.76
C PRO A 168 13.99 -10.61 -7.25
N LEU A 169 15.20 -10.48 -7.82
CA LEU A 169 16.22 -9.46 -7.54
C LEU A 169 15.72 -7.99 -7.72
N ARG A 170 14.44 -7.78 -8.05
CA ARG A 170 13.81 -6.48 -8.31
C ARG A 170 13.35 -5.73 -7.06
N ASP A 171 13.26 -6.39 -5.90
CA ASP A 171 12.72 -5.81 -4.66
C ASP A 171 13.78 -5.41 -3.63
N LEU A 172 15.06 -5.64 -3.93
CA LEU A 172 16.16 -5.02 -3.18
C LEU A 172 16.30 -3.56 -3.60
N PRO A 173 16.52 -2.63 -2.65
CA PRO A 173 16.69 -1.23 -2.99
C PRO A 173 17.89 -1.09 -3.95
N PRO A 174 17.83 -0.20 -4.96
CA PRO A 174 19.05 0.20 -5.65
C PRO A 174 20.01 0.78 -4.62
N SER A 175 21.27 0.32 -4.66
CA SER A 175 22.40 0.89 -3.94
C SER A 175 22.71 2.28 -4.51
N GLY A 176 21.84 3.25 -4.23
CA GLY A 176 21.95 4.61 -4.71
C GLY A 176 22.21 5.56 -3.56
N ASP A 177 23.41 6.11 -3.53
CA ASP A 177 23.75 7.32 -2.78
C ASP A 177 22.70 8.41 -3.04
N LEU A 178 21.84 8.67 -2.07
CA LEU A 178 20.93 9.82 -2.06
C LEU A 178 21.62 11.03 -1.41
N SER A 179 22.90 11.22 -1.74
CA SER A 179 23.77 12.29 -1.25
C SER A 179 24.19 13.26 -2.36
N SER A 180 23.31 13.60 -3.31
CA SER A 180 23.55 14.77 -4.17
C SER A 180 22.26 15.29 -4.77
N THR A 181 21.63 16.24 -4.08
CA THR A 181 20.77 17.23 -4.75
C THR A 181 21.47 18.57 -4.59
N LYS A 182 22.18 18.98 -5.64
CA LYS A 182 22.66 20.34 -5.81
C LYS A 182 21.45 21.22 -6.09
N TYR A 183 21.00 21.99 -5.11
CA TYR A 183 20.10 23.12 -5.36
C TYR A 183 20.94 24.36 -5.62
N ALA A 184 20.56 25.05 -6.70
CA ALA A 184 21.21 26.24 -7.21
C ALA A 184 21.32 27.35 -6.14
N ALA A 185 22.49 27.96 -6.11
CA ALA A 185 22.75 29.18 -5.37
C ALA A 185 22.04 30.36 -6.05
N GLY A 186 21.39 31.21 -5.26
CA GLY A 186 20.87 32.50 -5.73
C GLY A 186 19.58 32.90 -5.03
N GLY A 187 19.68 33.66 -3.94
CA GLY A 187 18.54 34.27 -3.28
C GLY A 187 18.83 34.60 -1.81
N ASN A 188 18.96 35.89 -1.50
CA ASN A 188 19.30 36.47 -0.20
C ASN A 188 18.74 35.71 1.01
N LYS A 189 19.61 35.01 1.75
CA LYS A 189 19.27 34.35 3.02
C LYS A 189 19.20 35.45 4.09
N LEU A 190 18.01 36.03 4.29
CA LEU A 190 17.69 36.77 5.50
C LEU A 190 17.92 35.83 6.69
N LEU A 191 19.10 35.93 7.31
CA LEU A 191 19.45 35.22 8.53
C LEU A 191 18.61 35.80 9.66
N LEU A 192 17.37 35.33 9.81
CA LEU A 192 16.59 35.57 11.01
C LEU A 192 17.37 34.96 12.18
N LYS A 193 17.89 35.81 13.07
CA LYS A 193 18.59 35.40 14.27
C LYS A 193 17.66 34.51 15.11
N TRP A 194 18.17 33.34 15.49
CA TRP A 194 17.51 32.42 16.40
C TRP A 194 17.04 33.18 17.67
N PRO A 195 15.73 33.21 18.00
CA PRO A 195 15.24 34.00 19.14
C PRO A 195 15.88 33.55 20.45
N GLN A 196 16.12 34.46 21.39
CA GLN A 196 16.64 34.16 22.73
C GLN A 196 15.63 33.29 23.51
N LYS A 197 15.70 31.98 23.31
CA LYS A 197 14.83 30.96 23.89
C LYS A 197 15.58 30.15 24.94
N SER A 198 14.86 29.61 25.92
CA SER A 198 15.45 28.66 26.88
C SER A 198 15.95 27.41 26.16
N PHE A 199 16.92 26.71 26.75
CA PHE A 199 17.43 25.45 26.21
C PHE A 199 16.30 24.46 25.86
N ASN A 200 15.32 24.33 26.76
CA ASN A 200 14.18 23.45 26.57
C ASN A 200 13.28 23.90 25.42
N GLN A 201 13.00 25.19 25.28
CA GLN A 201 12.24 25.70 24.12
C GLN A 201 12.97 25.43 22.80
N LYS A 202 14.30 25.58 22.77
CA LYS A 202 15.10 25.24 21.58
C LYS A 202 15.03 23.74 21.26
N LYS A 203 15.18 22.90 22.29
CA LYS A 203 15.05 21.45 22.20
C LYS A 203 13.69 21.05 21.61
N MET A 204 12.60 21.58 22.17
CA MET A 204 11.23 21.28 21.75
C MET A 204 10.95 21.71 20.30
N MET A 205 11.39 22.92 19.93
CA MET A 205 11.30 23.42 18.56
C MET A 205 12.00 22.47 17.57
N ILE A 206 13.24 22.05 17.86
CA ILE A 206 13.99 21.17 16.97
C ILE A 206 13.29 19.81 16.80
N ILE A 207 12.74 19.24 17.86
CA ILE A 207 12.01 17.98 17.75
C ILE A 207 10.70 18.17 16.97
N ALA A 208 9.98 19.27 17.20
CA ALA A 208 8.77 19.59 16.44
C ALA A 208 9.08 19.68 14.94
N LEU A 209 10.14 20.40 14.58
CA LEU A 209 10.61 20.49 13.19
C LEU A 209 11.07 19.14 12.63
N LYS A 210 11.70 18.29 13.45
CA LYS A 210 12.08 16.93 13.05
C LYS A 210 10.87 16.01 12.82
N ALA A 211 9.78 16.27 13.54
CA ALA A 211 8.53 15.54 13.47
C ALA A 211 7.46 16.24 12.61
N CYS A 212 7.83 17.27 11.83
CA CYS A 212 6.88 18.17 11.16
C CYS A 212 5.82 17.48 10.30
N TYR A 213 6.14 16.34 9.70
CA TYR A 213 5.22 15.53 8.90
C TYR A 213 4.10 14.89 9.73
N TYR A 214 4.33 14.63 11.02
CA TYR A 214 3.42 13.93 11.92
C TYR A 214 2.66 14.86 12.87
N ILE A 215 2.94 16.16 12.78
CA ILE A 215 2.24 17.18 13.57
C ILE A 215 1.00 17.61 12.80
N HIS A 216 -0.14 17.68 13.47
CA HIS A 216 -1.40 18.19 12.92
C HIS A 216 -1.67 19.61 13.40
N ASP A 217 -2.47 20.36 12.64
CA ASP A 217 -2.69 21.79 12.89
C ASP A 217 -3.38 22.03 14.25
N THR A 218 -4.13 21.05 14.73
CA THR A 218 -4.78 21.06 16.05
C THR A 218 -3.80 21.04 17.22
N GLN A 219 -2.54 20.65 16.98
CA GLN A 219 -1.48 20.61 17.98
C GLN A 219 -0.67 21.92 18.01
N LEU A 220 -0.82 22.79 17.00
CA LEU A 220 -0.01 24.00 16.85
C LEU A 220 -0.11 24.96 18.03
N PRO A 221 -1.29 25.23 18.63
CA PRO A 221 -1.39 26.18 19.74
C PRO A 221 -0.61 25.72 20.99
N GLU A 222 -0.70 24.43 21.33
CA GLU A 222 0.02 23.86 22.48
C GLU A 222 1.53 23.77 22.16
N LEU A 223 1.89 23.38 20.94
CA LEU A 223 3.29 23.31 20.51
C LEU A 223 3.97 24.68 20.45
N SER A 224 3.27 25.72 19.99
CA SER A 224 3.82 27.07 19.93
C SER A 224 4.09 27.63 21.32
N ALA A 225 3.19 27.38 22.28
CA ALA A 225 3.38 27.73 23.69
C ALA A 225 4.63 27.06 24.28
N VAL A 226 4.79 25.74 24.08
CA VAL A 226 5.94 24.99 24.61
C VAL A 226 7.25 25.36 23.89
N CYS A 227 7.19 25.68 22.60
CA CYS A 227 8.34 26.18 21.84
C CYS A 227 8.65 27.66 22.13
N GLY A 228 7.78 28.37 22.85
CA GLY A 228 7.89 29.78 23.21
C GLY A 228 7.85 30.73 22.01
N CYS A 229 7.15 30.37 20.92
CA CYS A 229 7.00 31.19 19.70
C CYS A 229 5.53 31.50 19.42
N THR A 230 5.29 32.45 18.52
CA THR A 230 3.96 32.64 17.94
C THR A 230 3.56 31.40 17.13
N GLN A 231 2.26 31.15 17.05
CA GLN A 231 1.71 30.04 16.27
C GLN A 231 2.05 30.19 14.80
N ASP A 232 1.82 31.38 14.23
CA ASP A 232 2.09 31.70 12.82
C ASP A 232 3.55 31.41 12.43
N PHE A 233 4.49 31.76 13.31
CA PHE A 233 5.91 31.48 13.08
C PHE A 233 6.19 29.98 13.01
N LEU A 234 5.62 29.20 13.94
CA LEU A 234 5.82 27.75 13.96
C LEU A 234 5.18 27.09 12.74
N GLU A 235 3.97 27.51 12.40
CA GLU A 235 3.21 27.00 11.26
C GLU A 235 3.95 27.26 9.94
N GLU A 236 4.44 28.48 9.72
CA GLU A 236 5.24 28.85 8.55
C GLU A 236 6.45 27.91 8.39
N LYS A 237 7.19 27.65 9.47
CA LYS A 237 8.38 26.78 9.43
C LYS A 237 8.02 25.31 9.23
N LEU A 238 6.93 24.84 9.82
CA LEU A 238 6.46 23.47 9.64
C LEU A 238 5.98 23.24 8.20
N SER A 239 5.22 24.17 7.63
CA SER A 239 4.74 24.09 6.25
C SER A 239 5.91 24.01 5.27
N LEU A 240 6.89 24.90 5.41
CA LEU A 240 8.06 24.92 4.53
C LEU A 240 8.87 23.61 4.57
N LEU A 241 8.96 22.96 5.75
CA LEU A 241 9.57 21.63 5.81
C LEU A 241 8.68 20.55 5.23
N ARG A 242 7.36 20.56 5.49
CA ARG A 242 6.44 19.56 4.94
C ARG A 242 6.51 19.53 3.42
N ASP A 243 6.54 20.71 2.78
CA ASP A 243 6.65 20.84 1.33
C ASP A 243 7.95 20.21 0.80
N SER A 244 9.06 20.38 1.52
CA SER A 244 10.33 19.76 1.14
C SER A 244 10.38 18.24 1.32
N LEU A 245 9.39 17.63 1.99
CA LEU A 245 9.34 16.21 2.31
C LEU A 245 8.47 15.38 1.38
N TYR A 246 7.84 15.99 0.36
CA TYR A 246 6.90 15.30 -0.53
C TYR A 246 7.44 13.98 -1.10
N LYS A 247 8.70 13.94 -1.59
CA LYS A 247 9.31 12.72 -2.12
C LYS A 247 9.42 11.61 -1.07
N LYS A 248 9.80 11.97 0.15
CA LYS A 248 9.91 11.00 1.27
C LYS A 248 8.52 10.51 1.69
N ALA A 249 7.54 11.41 1.73
CA ALA A 249 6.14 11.08 2.00
C ALA A 249 5.60 10.11 0.94
N GLU A 250 5.79 10.40 -0.34
CA GLU A 250 5.37 9.55 -1.45
C GLU A 250 5.99 8.15 -1.37
N ILE A 251 7.30 8.05 -1.09
CA ILE A 251 7.97 6.75 -0.90
C ILE A 251 7.33 5.97 0.25
N ARG A 252 7.04 6.64 1.37
CA ARG A 252 6.38 6.01 2.52
C ARG A 252 4.97 5.55 2.16
N GLU A 253 4.15 6.38 1.54
CA GLU A 253 2.79 6.05 1.14
C GLU A 253 2.74 4.89 0.14
N ASN A 254 3.64 4.88 -0.85
CA ASN A 254 3.79 3.76 -1.76
C ASN A 254 4.16 2.46 -1.03
N PHE A 255 5.00 2.54 0.00
CA PHE A 255 5.39 1.38 0.79
C PHE A 255 4.24 0.89 1.70
N ILE A 256 3.47 1.80 2.27
CA ILE A 256 2.23 1.51 3.01
C ILE A 256 1.24 0.79 2.08
N ARG A 257 0.97 1.32 0.88
CA ARG A 257 0.10 0.69 -0.11
C ARG A 257 0.56 -0.74 -0.48
N ARG A 258 1.88 -0.94 -0.63
CA ARG A 258 2.45 -2.27 -0.89
C ARG A 258 2.30 -3.22 0.30
N ARG A 259 2.36 -2.71 1.54
CA ARG A 259 2.06 -3.49 2.75
C ARG A 259 0.60 -3.90 2.77
N ASP A 260 -0.30 -2.96 2.50
CA ASP A 260 -1.76 -3.17 2.56
C ASP A 260 -2.19 -4.18 1.49
N ASN A 261 -1.63 -4.08 0.28
CA ASN A 261 -1.82 -5.10 -0.75
C ASN A 261 -1.34 -6.49 -0.29
N ALA A 262 -0.20 -6.58 0.39
CA ALA A 262 0.29 -7.86 0.90
C ALA A 262 -0.64 -8.43 1.99
N TYR A 263 -1.19 -7.58 2.85
CA TYR A 263 -2.18 -7.96 3.86
C TYR A 263 -3.49 -8.45 3.22
N PHE A 264 -4.00 -7.70 2.24
CA PHE A 264 -5.19 -8.07 1.47
C PHE A 264 -5.06 -9.48 0.88
N PHE A 265 -3.94 -9.78 0.21
CA PHE A 265 -3.74 -11.10 -0.37
C PHE A 265 -3.49 -12.18 0.69
N HIS A 266 -2.81 -11.87 1.79
CA HIS A 266 -2.70 -12.77 2.94
C HIS A 266 -4.10 -13.19 3.43
N LYS A 267 -5.02 -12.24 3.63
CA LYS A 267 -6.39 -12.53 4.07
C LYS A 267 -7.21 -13.25 3.00
N LYS A 268 -7.15 -12.79 1.74
CA LYS A 268 -7.83 -13.44 0.62
C LYS A 268 -7.50 -14.93 0.56
N TYR A 269 -6.22 -15.28 0.58
CA TYR A 269 -5.83 -16.69 0.49
C TYR A 269 -6.16 -17.47 1.76
N ALA A 270 -6.17 -16.83 2.94
CA ALA A 270 -6.65 -17.47 4.17
C ALA A 270 -8.10 -17.95 4.04
N ILE A 271 -8.98 -17.09 3.50
CA ILE A 271 -10.40 -17.42 3.24
C ILE A 271 -10.51 -18.51 2.17
N GLU A 272 -9.74 -18.40 1.08
CA GLU A 272 -9.75 -19.38 -0.02
C GLU A 272 -9.35 -20.79 0.48
N ILE A 273 -8.37 -20.89 1.37
CA ILE A 273 -7.93 -22.18 1.96
C ILE A 273 -9.04 -22.83 2.79
N GLN A 274 -9.85 -22.03 3.50
CA GLN A 274 -10.96 -22.52 4.33
C GLN A 274 -12.12 -23.07 3.49
N LYS A 275 -12.34 -22.49 2.31
CA LYS A 275 -13.43 -22.89 1.40
C LYS A 275 -13.10 -24.12 0.55
N LEU A 276 -11.82 -24.40 0.34
CA LEU A 276 -11.37 -25.50 -0.49
C LEU A 276 -11.33 -26.82 0.28
N GLU A 277 -11.60 -27.93 -0.43
CA GLU A 277 -11.48 -29.27 0.14
C GLU A 277 -10.05 -29.56 0.63
N ASN A 278 -10.00 -30.18 1.81
CA ASN A 278 -8.77 -30.50 2.49
C ASN A 278 -7.88 -31.44 1.66
N GLY A 279 -6.64 -31.01 1.42
CA GLY A 279 -5.64 -31.77 0.68
C GLY A 279 -5.70 -31.61 -0.84
N SER A 280 -6.67 -30.87 -1.38
CA SER A 280 -6.79 -30.62 -2.82
C SER A 280 -5.55 -29.89 -3.39
N PRO A 281 -5.17 -30.13 -4.66
CA PRO A 281 -4.07 -29.42 -5.31
C PRO A 281 -4.24 -27.89 -5.27
N LEU A 282 -5.49 -27.42 -5.42
CA LEU A 282 -5.85 -26.00 -5.34
C LEU A 282 -5.61 -25.43 -3.93
N GLN A 283 -5.98 -26.16 -2.88
CA GLN A 283 -5.74 -25.73 -1.50
C GLN A 283 -4.23 -25.62 -1.21
N LYS A 284 -3.42 -26.57 -1.70
CA LYS A 284 -1.96 -26.52 -1.57
C LYS A 284 -1.36 -25.31 -2.29
N GLU A 285 -1.87 -24.94 -3.47
CA GLU A 285 -1.43 -23.75 -4.20
C GLU A 285 -1.83 -22.46 -3.46
N ALA A 286 -3.08 -22.36 -3.01
CA ALA A 286 -3.58 -21.24 -2.21
C ALA A 286 -2.75 -21.08 -0.92
N TYR A 287 -2.39 -22.18 -0.25
CA TYR A 287 -1.53 -22.18 0.94
C TYR A 287 -0.13 -21.62 0.66
N LYS A 288 0.49 -21.96 -0.48
CA LYS A 288 1.78 -21.37 -0.87
C LYS A 288 1.67 -19.85 -1.06
N LYS A 289 0.60 -19.38 -1.72
CA LYS A 289 0.35 -17.94 -1.92
C LYS A 289 0.10 -17.23 -0.58
N TYR A 290 -0.69 -17.84 0.31
CA TYR A 290 -0.89 -17.36 1.68
C TYR A 290 0.43 -17.16 2.42
N LEU A 291 1.31 -18.18 2.45
CA LEU A 291 2.60 -18.08 3.13
C LEU A 291 3.48 -16.96 2.57
N HIS A 292 3.54 -16.85 1.23
CA HIS A 292 4.29 -15.79 0.56
C HIS A 292 3.80 -14.39 0.98
N HIS A 293 2.50 -14.13 0.87
CA HIS A 293 1.94 -12.83 1.22
C HIS A 293 2.03 -12.52 2.71
N THR A 294 1.92 -13.53 3.57
CA THR A 294 2.15 -13.41 5.02
C THR A 294 3.59 -12.93 5.31
N ALA A 295 4.58 -13.58 4.70
CA ALA A 295 5.99 -13.21 4.86
C ALA A 295 6.25 -11.79 4.35
N CYS A 296 5.73 -11.45 3.17
CA CYS A 296 5.84 -10.11 2.60
C CYS A 296 5.19 -9.03 3.48
N TRP A 297 4.01 -9.29 4.05
CA TRP A 297 3.32 -8.37 4.94
C TRP A 297 4.12 -8.12 6.23
N LYS A 298 4.55 -9.20 6.90
CA LYS A 298 5.38 -9.13 8.12
C LYS A 298 6.70 -8.38 7.88
N LEU A 299 7.37 -8.64 6.76
CA LEU A 299 8.58 -7.92 6.37
C LEU A 299 8.33 -6.43 6.18
N LYS A 300 7.27 -6.05 5.46
CA LYS A 300 6.94 -4.64 5.22
C LYS A 300 6.56 -3.92 6.52
N ASN A 301 5.85 -4.58 7.42
CA ASN A 301 5.60 -4.04 8.77
C ASN A 301 6.91 -3.74 9.52
N ARG A 302 7.86 -4.69 9.50
CA ARG A 302 9.18 -4.49 10.12
C ARG A 302 9.93 -3.32 9.48
N MET A 303 9.89 -3.21 8.15
CA MET A 303 10.57 -2.14 7.41
C MET A 303 9.95 -0.76 7.70
N LEU A 304 8.63 -0.65 7.80
CA LEU A 304 7.95 0.63 8.12
C LEU A 304 8.26 1.13 9.53
N ARG A 305 8.60 0.24 10.46
CA ARG A 305 9.09 0.56 11.80
C ARG A 305 10.55 1.05 11.79
N ASN A 306 11.30 0.76 10.73
CA ASN A 306 12.69 1.20 10.59
C ASN A 306 12.75 2.69 10.20
N ASN A 307 13.76 3.40 10.72
CA ASN A 307 14.03 4.81 10.47
C ASN A 307 14.15 5.18 8.98
N ARG A 308 14.49 4.24 8.09
CA ARG A 308 14.65 4.49 6.65
C ARG A 308 13.38 4.94 5.93
N TYR A 309 12.20 4.54 6.43
CA TYR A 309 10.89 4.93 5.87
C TYR A 309 10.19 6.00 6.72
N LYS A 310 10.90 6.60 7.68
CA LYS A 310 10.39 7.74 8.46
C LYS A 310 10.47 8.99 7.61
N VAL A 311 9.38 9.75 7.57
CA VAL A 311 9.32 11.02 6.85
C VAL A 311 9.77 12.10 7.81
N CYS A 312 11.06 12.40 7.78
CA CYS A 312 11.64 13.47 8.58
C CYS A 312 12.68 14.28 7.78
N PRO A 313 12.80 15.59 8.04
CA PRO A 313 13.83 16.42 7.44
C PRO A 313 15.21 16.03 7.94
N SER A 314 16.24 16.29 7.13
CA SER A 314 17.64 16.08 7.56
C SER A 314 18.04 17.13 8.59
N ASN A 315 19.08 16.84 9.39
CA ASN A 315 19.55 17.81 10.37
C ASN A 315 20.09 19.07 9.67
N LYS A 316 20.73 18.90 8.51
CA LYS A 316 21.10 20.00 7.60
C LYS A 316 19.92 20.89 7.19
N MET A 317 18.78 20.33 6.77
CA MET A 317 17.61 21.14 6.37
C MET A 317 17.07 21.99 7.53
N ILE A 318 17.01 21.42 8.74
CA ILE A 318 16.60 22.14 9.95
C ILE A 318 17.62 23.25 10.28
N ALA A 319 18.91 22.94 10.22
CA ALA A 319 20.00 23.88 10.45
C ALA A 319 19.94 25.08 9.49
N ASP A 320 19.77 24.80 8.20
CA ASP A 320 19.68 25.81 7.15
C ASP A 320 18.49 26.74 7.29
N MET A 321 17.35 26.21 7.75
CA MET A 321 16.11 26.97 7.89
C MET A 321 16.16 27.95 9.07
N ILE A 322 16.69 27.53 10.22
CA ILE A 322 16.62 28.33 11.45
C ILE A 322 17.95 29.03 11.76
N GLY A 323 18.99 28.83 10.93
CA GLY A 323 20.27 29.52 11.04
C GLY A 323 21.16 29.02 12.19
N ILE A 324 21.18 27.72 12.44
CA ILE A 324 22.08 27.08 13.42
C ILE A 324 22.94 26.00 12.75
N SER A 325 23.97 25.49 13.44
CA SER A 325 24.79 24.40 12.90
C SER A 325 24.08 23.04 12.98
N GLU A 326 24.38 22.16 12.02
CA GLU A 326 23.90 20.76 12.04
C GLU A 326 24.32 20.00 13.32
N ARG A 327 25.48 20.36 13.88
CA ARG A 327 25.95 19.82 15.17
C ARG A 327 25.03 20.23 16.32
N GLN A 328 24.57 21.49 16.34
CA GLN A 328 23.61 21.95 17.35
C GLN A 328 22.26 21.25 17.22
N VAL A 329 21.74 21.05 15.99
CA VAL A 329 20.52 20.27 15.75
C VAL A 329 20.68 18.85 16.31
N SER A 330 21.79 18.19 16.00
CA SER A 330 22.07 16.83 16.46
C SER A 330 22.18 16.74 17.97
N TYR A 331 22.81 17.75 18.60
CA TYR A 331 22.92 17.87 20.05
C TYR A 331 21.55 18.00 20.73
N TYR A 332 20.65 18.87 20.23
CA TYR A 332 19.30 18.99 20.79
C TYR A 332 18.48 17.71 20.60
N ILE A 333 18.62 17.01 19.47
CA ILE A 333 17.96 15.70 19.25
C ILE A 333 18.51 14.64 20.22
N ALA A 334 19.82 14.63 20.47
CA ALA A 334 20.41 13.69 21.43
C ALA A 334 19.95 14.00 22.87
N ALA A 335 19.91 15.28 23.24
CA ALA A 335 19.38 15.74 24.53
C ALA A 335 17.89 15.42 24.71
N ALA A 336 17.13 15.28 23.62
CA ALA A 336 15.73 14.89 23.65
C ALA A 336 15.49 13.40 23.92
N LYS A 337 16.50 12.54 23.73
CA LYS A 337 16.38 11.11 24.04
C LYS A 337 16.22 10.85 25.54
N TYR A 338 16.56 11.83 26.38
CA TYR A 338 16.48 11.76 27.83
C TYR A 338 15.60 12.94 28.32
N GLY A 339 14.35 12.67 28.72
CA GLY A 339 13.46 13.67 29.33
C GLY A 339 12.74 14.61 28.36
N CYS A 340 11.93 14.06 27.45
CA CYS A 340 11.08 14.84 26.55
C CYS A 340 9.64 14.32 26.50
N ASP A 341 9.07 14.06 27.68
CA ASP A 341 7.73 13.48 27.83
C ASP A 341 6.65 14.42 27.26
N SER A 342 6.79 15.72 27.49
CA SER A 342 5.82 16.75 27.07
C SER A 342 5.51 16.77 25.57
N LEU A 343 6.49 16.66 24.67
CA LEU A 343 6.19 16.62 23.22
C LEU A 343 5.48 15.32 22.86
N THR A 344 5.92 14.21 23.45
CA THR A 344 5.33 12.91 23.14
C THR A 344 3.89 12.88 23.61
N ASP A 345 3.57 13.49 24.75
CA ASP A 345 2.21 13.57 25.27
C ASP A 345 1.30 14.46 24.41
N ILE A 346 1.81 15.62 23.96
CA ILE A 346 1.10 16.52 23.03
C ILE A 346 0.82 15.81 21.69
N VAL A 347 1.80 15.05 21.18
CA VAL A 347 1.64 14.28 19.95
C VAL A 347 0.71 13.07 20.12
N LYS A 348 0.67 12.44 21.32
CA LYS A 348 -0.13 11.24 21.63
C LYS A 348 -1.61 11.51 21.92
N ARG A 349 -1.98 12.67 22.48
CA ARG A 349 -3.35 12.97 23.00
C ARG A 349 -4.50 12.87 21.97
N ARG A 350 -4.24 12.69 20.66
CA ARG A 350 -5.30 12.53 19.63
C ARG A 350 -5.27 11.25 18.80
N GLY A 351 -4.48 10.24 19.18
CA GLY A 351 -4.64 8.89 18.61
C GLY A 351 -5.93 8.15 19.04
N ARG A 352 -6.80 8.80 19.84
CA ARG A 352 -8.00 8.26 20.48
C ARG A 352 -9.28 9.10 20.22
N GLY A 353 -9.30 9.84 19.11
CA GLY A 353 -10.45 10.65 18.69
C GLY A 353 -11.14 10.05 17.48
#